data_AF-A0A8H7KUE0-F1
#
_entry.id   AF-A0A8H7KUE0-F1
#
_cell.length_a   1.000
_cell.length_b   1.000
_cell.length_c   1.000
_cell.angle_alpha   90.00
_cell.angle_beta   90.00
_cell.angle_gamma   90.00
#
_symmetry.space_group_name_H-M   'P 1'
#
loop_
_entity.id
_entity.type
_entity.pdbx_description
1 polymer ?
#
loop_
_entity_poly.entity_id
_entity_poly.type
_entity_poly.pdbx_seq_one_letter_code
_entity_poly.pdbx_strand_id
1 'polypeptide(L)'
;MTTADSDNELFPAIGSYVVFTIDPEMTLEALHDEHVAEVTRQMETKPFVGYVAEPDRIINHDSEFQSFRVEILREGPPPQVEDKGIEADMCVPVWPTTEHPLSRPPLRTDKPLPWTNCYHSSFTSVIVRVPTAYDSAKGAVKILRSEISRHNTIRNEDRMRAYEIRKARNPTPSPAEASAEALQSPTVQDEGSPRQNSQRSLSEEPLADDDHDSVKSAQEFAQAIVNMAERDRPPETMITVEMSYDLSFAKTLIDPQEFYLEKAELEKLEQDTKAGAIERARRIDEEAFSGRQTQHPASKAAAEKDANGSNSSHTI
;
A
#
# COMPACT_ATOMS: atom_id res chain seq x y z
N MET A 1 -39.89 -17.33 -22.28
CA MET A 1 -39.22 -16.45 -21.30
C MET A 1 -37.74 -16.63 -21.52
N THR A 2 -37.12 -15.65 -22.18
CA THR A 2 -35.73 -15.65 -22.62
C THR A 2 -34.86 -15.33 -21.41
N THR A 3 -33.95 -16.24 -21.05
CA THR A 3 -32.89 -16.00 -20.06
C THR A 3 -31.94 -14.96 -20.65
N ALA A 4 -32.11 -13.70 -20.25
CA ALA A 4 -31.22 -12.62 -20.66
C ALA A 4 -29.83 -12.82 -20.02
N ASP A 5 -28.82 -12.68 -20.86
CA ASP A 5 -27.39 -12.60 -20.56
C ASP A 5 -27.10 -11.87 -19.24
N SER A 6 -26.52 -12.58 -18.28
CA SER A 6 -25.68 -11.94 -17.26
C SER A 6 -24.21 -12.10 -17.68
N ASP A 7 -23.88 -11.55 -18.84
CA ASP A 7 -22.49 -11.47 -19.36
C ASP A 7 -21.65 -10.41 -18.63
N ASN A 8 -22.23 -9.74 -17.62
CA ASN A 8 -21.58 -8.72 -16.82
C ASN A 8 -20.88 -9.36 -15.62
N GLU A 9 -19.55 -9.32 -15.62
CA GLU A 9 -18.71 -9.78 -14.52
C GLU A 9 -18.04 -8.59 -13.83
N LEU A 10 -17.50 -8.80 -12.63
CA LEU A 10 -16.74 -7.76 -11.93
C LEU A 10 -15.60 -7.26 -12.83
N PHE A 11 -15.54 -5.94 -13.01
CA PHE A 11 -14.51 -5.31 -13.80
C PHE A 11 -13.33 -4.85 -12.94
N PRO A 12 -12.07 -5.09 -13.38
CA PRO A 12 -11.68 -5.96 -14.48
C PRO A 12 -11.71 -7.47 -14.11
N ALA A 13 -11.89 -8.31 -15.13
CA ALA A 13 -11.91 -9.76 -14.97
C ALA A 13 -10.50 -10.32 -14.76
N ILE A 14 -10.34 -11.24 -13.81
CA ILE A 14 -9.06 -11.91 -13.55
C ILE A 14 -8.58 -12.65 -14.82
N GLY A 15 -7.31 -12.45 -15.15
CA GLY A 15 -6.64 -12.99 -16.33
C GLY A 15 -6.83 -12.17 -17.60
N SER A 16 -7.67 -11.14 -17.60
CA SER A 16 -7.78 -10.25 -18.76
C SER A 16 -6.55 -9.34 -18.87
N TYR A 17 -6.12 -9.09 -20.11
CA TYR A 17 -5.24 -7.97 -20.42
C TYR A 17 -6.04 -6.68 -20.49
N VAL A 18 -5.47 -5.64 -19.91
CA VAL A 18 -6.03 -4.30 -19.84
C VAL A 18 -4.98 -3.28 -20.26
N VAL A 19 -5.44 -2.19 -20.88
CA VAL A 19 -4.73 -0.92 -20.88
C VAL A 19 -5.18 -0.17 -19.63
N PHE A 20 -4.25 0.44 -18.91
CA PHE A 20 -4.56 1.23 -17.74
C PHE A 20 -3.67 2.47 -17.64
N THR A 21 -4.27 3.55 -17.13
CA THR A 21 -3.62 4.85 -16.90
C THR A 21 -3.87 5.25 -15.46
N ILE A 22 -2.88 5.88 -14.82
CA ILE A 22 -3.12 6.48 -13.51
C ILE A 22 -4.16 7.59 -13.67
N ASP A 23 -5.09 7.68 -12.73
CA ASP A 23 -5.99 8.81 -12.52
C ASP A 23 -5.45 9.65 -11.36
N PRO A 24 -4.71 10.74 -11.65
CA PRO A 24 -4.12 11.60 -10.63
C PRO A 24 -5.16 12.25 -9.73
N GLU A 25 -6.28 12.70 -10.29
CA GLU A 25 -7.34 13.40 -9.56
C GLU A 25 -7.98 12.46 -8.55
N MET A 26 -8.42 11.28 -8.99
CA MET A 26 -9.05 10.28 -8.13
C MET A 26 -8.07 9.65 -7.12
N THR A 27 -6.78 9.59 -7.45
CA THR A 27 -5.75 9.12 -6.53
C THR A 27 -5.60 10.05 -5.33
N LEU A 28 -5.65 11.37 -5.53
CA LEU A 28 -5.41 12.36 -4.48
C LEU A 28 -6.66 13.10 -4.00
N GLU A 29 -7.85 12.69 -4.45
CA GLU A 29 -9.14 13.32 -4.12
C GLU A 29 -9.37 13.47 -2.60
N ALA A 30 -8.95 12.47 -1.82
CA ALA A 30 -9.08 12.45 -0.36
C ALA A 30 -8.33 13.58 0.36
N LEU A 31 -7.38 14.26 -0.31
CA LEU A 31 -6.67 15.41 0.28
C LEU A 31 -7.53 16.68 0.34
N HIS A 32 -8.60 16.77 -0.47
CA HIS A 32 -9.50 17.92 -0.54
C HIS A 32 -8.76 19.28 -0.66
N ASP A 33 -7.66 19.31 -1.39
CA ASP A 33 -6.82 20.50 -1.60
C ASP A 33 -6.95 21.02 -3.04
N GLU A 34 -7.37 22.28 -3.19
CA GLU A 34 -7.62 22.93 -4.48
C GLU A 34 -6.34 23.03 -5.34
N HIS A 35 -5.18 23.23 -4.71
CA HIS A 35 -3.91 23.25 -5.42
C HIS A 35 -3.56 21.88 -5.96
N VAL A 36 -3.77 20.82 -5.17
CA VAL A 36 -3.57 19.43 -5.64
C VAL A 36 -4.47 19.15 -6.83
N ALA A 37 -5.77 19.49 -6.74
CA ALA A 37 -6.73 19.26 -7.82
C ALA A 37 -6.32 19.96 -9.14
N GLU A 38 -5.79 21.19 -9.06
CA GLU A 38 -5.30 21.90 -10.24
C GLU A 38 -4.04 21.26 -10.84
N VAL A 39 -3.10 20.83 -9.98
CA VAL A 39 -1.87 20.15 -10.43
C VAL A 39 -2.23 18.82 -11.10
N THR A 40 -3.06 17.99 -10.46
CA THR A 40 -3.44 16.66 -10.95
C THR A 40 -4.18 16.72 -12.28
N ARG A 41 -5.03 17.74 -12.51
CA ARG A 41 -5.74 17.94 -13.78
C ARG A 41 -4.80 18.19 -14.96
N GLN A 42 -3.61 18.74 -14.70
CA GLN A 42 -2.62 19.05 -15.72
C GLN A 42 -1.57 17.94 -15.89
N MET A 43 -1.60 16.89 -15.05
CA MET A 43 -0.65 15.80 -15.15
C MET A 43 -0.93 14.93 -16.37
N GLU A 44 0.10 14.69 -17.18
CA GLU A 44 0.04 13.74 -18.28
C GLU A 44 0.41 12.34 -17.74
N THR A 45 -0.48 11.36 -17.94
CA THR A 45 -0.22 9.97 -17.56
C THR A 45 -0.05 9.09 -18.78
N LYS A 46 0.72 8.01 -18.63
CA LYS A 46 1.03 7.10 -19.75
C LYS A 46 0.12 5.87 -19.73
N PRO A 47 -0.27 5.33 -20.91
CA PRO A 47 -1.01 4.09 -21.00
C PRO A 47 -0.07 2.90 -20.81
N PHE A 48 -0.28 2.15 -19.73
CA PHE A 48 0.41 0.91 -19.44
C PHE A 48 -0.45 -0.28 -19.86
N VAL A 49 0.19 -1.43 -20.12
CA VAL A 49 -0.50 -2.66 -20.48
C VAL A 49 -0.09 -3.74 -19.51
N GLY A 50 -1.03 -4.55 -19.06
CA GLY A 50 -0.75 -5.68 -18.17
C GLY A 50 -1.93 -6.61 -18.10
N TYR A 51 -1.76 -7.75 -17.43
CA TYR A 51 -2.91 -8.61 -17.12
C TYR A 51 -3.23 -8.55 -15.63
N VAL A 52 -4.52 -8.64 -15.33
CA VAL A 52 -5.05 -8.66 -13.96
C VAL A 52 -4.80 -10.04 -13.37
N ALA A 53 -3.89 -10.15 -12.42
CA ALA A 53 -3.45 -11.44 -11.89
C ALA A 53 -4.40 -11.98 -10.82
N GLU A 54 -4.73 -11.15 -9.84
CA GLU A 54 -5.56 -11.51 -8.70
C GLU A 54 -6.08 -10.25 -8.00
N PRO A 55 -7.19 -10.35 -7.26
CA PRO A 55 -7.57 -9.32 -6.29
C PRO A 55 -6.48 -9.22 -5.23
N ASP A 56 -6.14 -8.00 -4.82
CA ASP A 56 -5.21 -7.78 -3.71
C ASP A 56 -5.84 -8.15 -2.36
N ARG A 57 -7.17 -8.02 -2.27
CA ARG A 57 -7.98 -8.28 -1.08
C ARG A 57 -9.23 -9.07 -1.45
N ILE A 58 -9.94 -9.54 -0.42
CA ILE A 58 -11.26 -10.15 -0.62
C ILE A 58 -12.17 -9.12 -1.32
N ILE A 59 -12.78 -9.54 -2.43
CA ILE A 59 -13.71 -8.70 -3.20
C ILE A 59 -14.89 -8.32 -2.31
N ASN A 60 -15.12 -7.02 -2.16
CA ASN A 60 -16.29 -6.48 -1.50
C ASN A 60 -17.13 -5.71 -2.51
N HIS A 61 -18.21 -6.31 -3.00
CA HIS A 61 -19.06 -5.72 -4.04
C HIS A 61 -19.73 -4.39 -3.65
N ASP A 62 -19.79 -4.06 -2.37
CA ASP A 62 -20.33 -2.80 -1.86
C ASP A 62 -19.24 -1.72 -1.69
N SER A 63 -17.97 -2.08 -1.86
CA SER A 63 -16.87 -1.12 -1.84
C SER A 63 -16.92 -0.24 -3.08
N GLU A 64 -16.70 1.07 -2.91
CA GLU A 64 -16.56 2.01 -4.03
C GLU A 64 -15.41 1.62 -4.97
N PHE A 65 -14.38 0.98 -4.41
CA PHE A 65 -13.21 0.56 -5.16
C PHE A 65 -12.83 -0.90 -4.88
N GLN A 66 -12.27 -1.55 -5.89
CA GLN A 66 -11.53 -2.81 -5.76
C GLN A 66 -10.04 -2.58 -5.93
N SER A 67 -9.22 -3.47 -5.40
CA SER A 67 -7.76 -3.44 -5.59
C SER A 67 -7.29 -4.73 -6.25
N PHE A 68 -6.42 -4.61 -7.25
CA PHE A 68 -5.93 -5.73 -8.03
C PHE A 68 -4.42 -5.67 -8.19
N ARG A 69 -3.80 -6.85 -8.20
CA ARG A 69 -2.44 -7.02 -8.70
C ARG A 69 -2.47 -7.09 -10.22
N VAL A 70 -1.70 -6.23 -10.87
CA VAL A 70 -1.47 -6.24 -12.31
C VAL A 70 0.00 -6.57 -12.58
N GLU A 71 0.24 -7.56 -13.43
CA GLU A 71 1.59 -7.86 -13.94
C GLU A 71 1.77 -7.07 -15.24
N ILE A 72 2.68 -6.09 -15.21
CA ILE A 72 2.84 -5.14 -16.30
C ILE A 72 3.63 -5.80 -17.44
N LEU A 73 3.04 -5.76 -18.62
CA LEU A 73 3.63 -6.22 -19.86
C LEU A 73 4.68 -5.23 -20.36
N ARG A 74 5.76 -5.75 -20.94
CA ARG A 74 6.81 -4.93 -21.54
C ARG A 74 7.36 -5.54 -22.82
N GLU A 75 8.01 -4.69 -23.61
CA GLU A 75 8.78 -5.11 -24.77
C GLU A 75 10.20 -5.54 -24.36
N GLY A 76 10.63 -6.69 -24.88
CA GLY A 76 11.93 -7.29 -24.62
C GLY A 76 12.14 -7.82 -23.19
N PRO A 77 13.31 -8.43 -22.90
CA PRO A 77 13.71 -8.87 -21.56
C PRO A 77 14.01 -7.70 -20.60
N PRO A 78 13.85 -7.86 -19.26
CA PRO A 78 14.09 -6.79 -18.29
C PRO A 78 15.55 -6.40 -18.21
N PRO A 79 15.87 -5.14 -17.86
CA PRO A 79 17.24 -4.77 -17.56
C PRO A 79 17.74 -5.55 -16.33
N GLN A 80 19.06 -5.78 -16.28
CA GLN A 80 19.71 -6.32 -15.09
C GLN A 80 19.78 -5.23 -14.01
N VAL A 81 19.57 -5.62 -12.75
CA VAL A 81 19.61 -4.72 -11.59
C VAL A 81 20.50 -5.38 -10.53
N GLU A 82 21.80 -5.08 -10.60
CA GLU A 82 22.85 -5.83 -9.91
C GLU A 82 22.74 -5.78 -8.38
N ASP A 83 22.39 -4.62 -7.83
CA ASP A 83 22.18 -4.40 -6.39
C ASP A 83 21.03 -5.26 -5.83
N LYS A 84 20.04 -5.57 -6.67
CA LYS A 84 18.90 -6.43 -6.32
C LYS A 84 19.11 -7.89 -6.69
N GLY A 85 20.22 -8.23 -7.33
CA GLY A 85 20.47 -9.57 -7.86
C GLY A 85 19.51 -9.97 -8.98
N ILE A 86 18.90 -8.99 -9.67
CA ILE A 86 17.94 -9.25 -10.75
C ILE A 86 18.68 -9.39 -12.07
N GLU A 87 18.45 -10.49 -12.76
CA GLU A 87 19.03 -10.80 -14.07
C GLU A 87 17.99 -10.66 -15.19
N ALA A 88 18.44 -10.44 -16.43
CA ALA A 88 17.56 -10.21 -17.58
C ALA A 88 16.72 -11.45 -17.96
N ASP A 89 17.16 -12.64 -17.58
CA ASP A 89 16.44 -13.90 -17.78
C ASP A 89 15.40 -14.20 -16.67
N MET A 90 15.24 -13.30 -15.70
CA MET A 90 14.18 -13.36 -14.68
C MET A 90 12.87 -12.80 -15.22
N CYS A 91 12.42 -13.38 -16.33
CA CYS A 91 11.19 -13.04 -17.00
C CYS A 91 10.57 -14.28 -17.67
N VAL A 92 9.39 -14.09 -18.26
CA VAL A 92 8.75 -15.10 -19.09
C VAL A 92 8.24 -14.46 -20.38
N PRO A 93 8.53 -15.02 -21.56
CA PRO A 93 7.98 -14.51 -22.80
C PRO A 93 6.47 -14.75 -22.87
N VAL A 94 5.76 -13.94 -23.66
CA VAL A 94 4.35 -14.15 -23.99
C VAL A 94 4.25 -14.50 -25.46
N TRP A 95 3.48 -15.55 -25.77
CA TRP A 95 3.34 -16.05 -27.13
C TRP A 95 2.77 -14.94 -28.05
N PRO A 96 3.31 -14.74 -29.27
CA PRO A 96 4.18 -15.64 -30.05
C PRO A 96 5.68 -15.60 -29.76
N THR A 97 6.13 -14.73 -28.86
CA THR A 97 7.55 -14.63 -28.49
C THR A 97 8.02 -15.95 -27.87
N THR A 98 9.10 -16.53 -28.38
CA THR A 98 9.68 -17.80 -27.84
C THR A 98 11.12 -17.64 -27.38
N GLU A 99 11.74 -16.50 -27.67
CA GLU A 99 13.12 -16.23 -27.32
C GLU A 99 13.23 -15.97 -25.81
N HIS A 100 14.04 -16.78 -25.13
CA HIS A 100 14.37 -16.58 -23.72
C HIS A 100 15.73 -17.23 -23.44
N PRO A 101 16.64 -16.60 -22.68
CA PRO A 101 17.98 -17.15 -22.43
C PRO A 101 17.97 -18.57 -21.84
N LEU A 102 17.02 -18.83 -20.93
CA LEU A 102 16.81 -20.15 -20.32
C LEU A 102 15.80 -21.04 -21.06
N SER A 103 15.44 -20.71 -22.31
CA SER A 103 14.46 -21.45 -23.12
C SER A 103 13.11 -21.69 -22.42
N ARG A 104 12.64 -20.70 -21.63
CA ARG A 104 11.37 -20.81 -20.91
C ARG A 104 10.20 -20.83 -21.89
N PRO A 105 9.25 -21.77 -21.76
CA PRO A 105 8.06 -21.77 -22.59
C PRO A 105 7.22 -20.50 -22.38
N PRO A 106 6.77 -19.85 -23.46
CA PRO A 106 6.00 -18.62 -23.34
C PRO A 106 4.65 -18.83 -22.70
N LEU A 107 4.18 -17.80 -21.97
CA LEU A 107 2.80 -17.72 -21.50
C LEU A 107 1.84 -17.72 -22.69
N ARG A 108 0.75 -18.48 -22.56
CA ARG A 108 -0.29 -18.62 -23.58
C ARG A 108 -1.49 -17.76 -23.23
N THR A 109 -1.88 -16.95 -24.20
CA THR A 109 -3.14 -16.20 -24.22
C THR A 109 -4.16 -16.92 -25.11
N ASP A 110 -5.44 -16.66 -24.89
CA ASP A 110 -6.53 -17.17 -25.73
C ASP A 110 -6.51 -16.61 -27.16
N LYS A 111 -5.97 -15.39 -27.31
CA LYS A 111 -5.77 -14.65 -28.55
C LYS A 111 -4.38 -14.01 -28.54
N PRO A 112 -3.73 -13.82 -29.70
CA PRO A 112 -2.46 -13.11 -29.75
C PRO A 112 -2.62 -11.67 -29.23
N LEU A 113 -1.60 -11.18 -28.50
CA LEU A 113 -1.47 -9.77 -28.19
C LEU A 113 -1.12 -8.98 -29.48
N PRO A 114 -1.49 -7.69 -29.56
CA PRO A 114 -1.22 -6.88 -30.74
C PRO A 114 0.27 -6.51 -30.89
N TRP A 115 1.07 -6.68 -29.83
CA TRP A 115 2.51 -6.44 -29.84
C TRP A 115 3.31 -7.76 -29.93
N THR A 116 4.47 -7.68 -30.55
CA THR A 116 5.48 -8.75 -30.59
C THR A 116 6.55 -8.52 -29.53
N ASN A 117 7.41 -9.52 -29.27
CA ASN A 117 8.54 -9.39 -28.36
C ASN A 117 8.10 -9.03 -26.92
N CYS A 118 7.00 -9.65 -26.47
CA CYS A 118 6.32 -9.36 -25.21
C CYS A 118 6.83 -10.25 -24.07
N TYR A 119 7.07 -9.66 -22.90
CA TYR A 119 7.53 -10.37 -21.70
C TYR A 119 6.84 -9.86 -20.43
N HIS A 120 6.72 -10.75 -19.44
CA HIS A 120 6.46 -10.38 -18.05
C HIS A 120 7.74 -10.54 -17.24
N SER A 121 8.14 -9.49 -16.52
CA SER A 121 9.24 -9.59 -15.55
C SER A 121 8.75 -10.19 -14.25
N SER A 122 9.59 -10.99 -13.61
CA SER A 122 9.26 -11.58 -12.31
C SER A 122 9.20 -10.56 -11.15
N PHE A 123 9.62 -9.32 -11.40
CA PHE A 123 9.72 -8.24 -10.41
C PHE A 123 8.85 -7.03 -10.74
N THR A 124 8.13 -7.05 -11.86
CA THR A 124 7.32 -5.91 -12.32
C THR A 124 5.84 -6.20 -12.14
N SER A 125 5.33 -5.86 -10.97
CA SER A 125 3.91 -5.91 -10.65
C SER A 125 3.50 -4.67 -9.87
N VAL A 126 2.26 -4.24 -10.05
CA VAL A 126 1.67 -3.12 -9.31
C VAL A 126 0.39 -3.57 -8.65
N ILE A 127 0.06 -2.95 -7.52
CA ILE A 127 -1.25 -3.07 -6.90
C ILE A 127 -1.93 -1.73 -7.13
N VAL A 128 -3.08 -1.76 -7.78
CA VAL A 128 -3.82 -0.56 -8.19
C VAL A 128 -5.27 -0.67 -7.77
N ARG A 129 -5.87 0.49 -7.52
CA ARG A 129 -7.27 0.64 -7.20
C ARG A 129 -8.06 0.95 -8.48
N VAL A 130 -9.24 0.35 -8.62
CA VAL A 130 -10.14 0.56 -9.75
C VAL A 130 -11.55 0.79 -9.19
N PRO A 131 -12.31 1.78 -9.69
CA PRO A 131 -13.71 1.95 -9.33
C PRO A 131 -14.48 0.63 -9.52
N THR A 132 -15.28 0.24 -8.53
CA THR A 132 -16.08 -0.98 -8.62
C THR A 132 -17.08 -0.83 -9.76
N ALA A 133 -16.91 -1.62 -10.79
CA ALA A 133 -17.76 -1.65 -11.97
C ALA A 133 -18.02 -3.08 -12.41
N TYR A 134 -18.97 -3.23 -13.34
CA TYR A 134 -19.26 -4.50 -13.98
C TYR A 134 -19.33 -4.27 -15.47
N ASP A 135 -18.52 -5.03 -16.21
CA ASP A 135 -18.44 -4.94 -17.66
C ASP A 135 -18.26 -6.33 -18.26
N SER A 136 -18.63 -6.49 -19.52
CA SER A 136 -18.41 -7.71 -20.26
C SER A 136 -16.95 -7.80 -20.70
N ALA A 137 -16.22 -8.80 -20.21
CA ALA A 137 -14.89 -9.10 -20.75
C ALA A 137 -14.94 -9.85 -22.09
N LYS A 138 -16.07 -9.79 -22.80
CA LYS A 138 -16.23 -10.37 -24.13
C LYS A 138 -15.34 -9.63 -25.10
N GLY A 139 -14.47 -10.36 -25.77
CA GLY A 139 -13.51 -9.79 -26.71
C GLY A 139 -12.14 -9.50 -26.10
N ALA A 140 -12.04 -9.32 -24.77
CA ALA A 140 -10.75 -9.16 -24.08
C ALA A 140 -9.78 -10.32 -24.40
N VAL A 141 -8.49 -10.00 -24.47
CA VAL A 141 -7.44 -11.03 -24.51
C VAL A 141 -7.24 -11.54 -23.09
N LYS A 142 -7.26 -12.86 -22.89
CA LYS A 142 -7.16 -13.49 -21.57
C LYS A 142 -5.98 -14.45 -21.50
N ILE A 143 -5.28 -14.44 -20.37
CA ILE A 143 -4.38 -15.51 -19.94
C ILE A 143 -5.18 -16.51 -19.11
N LEU A 144 -5.02 -17.81 -19.38
CA LEU A 144 -5.76 -18.86 -18.68
C LEU A 144 -5.29 -18.98 -17.22
N ARG A 145 -6.17 -19.41 -16.31
CA ARG A 145 -5.82 -19.62 -14.89
C ARG A 145 -4.61 -20.52 -14.69
N SER A 146 -4.47 -21.58 -15.49
CA SER A 146 -3.29 -22.46 -15.44
C SER A 146 -1.99 -21.72 -15.78
N GLU A 147 -2.05 -20.77 -16.70
CA GLU A 147 -0.91 -19.94 -17.11
C GLU A 147 -0.59 -18.86 -16.08
N ILE A 148 -1.60 -18.30 -15.40
CA ILE A 148 -1.40 -17.42 -14.23
C ILE A 148 -0.68 -18.19 -13.11
N SER A 149 -1.16 -19.39 -12.77
CA SER A 149 -0.52 -20.23 -11.75
C SER A 149 0.93 -20.56 -12.13
N ARG A 150 1.15 -20.92 -13.41
CA ARG A 150 2.50 -21.19 -13.93
C ARG A 150 3.39 -19.96 -13.85
N HIS A 151 2.88 -18.78 -14.20
CA HIS A 151 3.62 -17.53 -14.09
C HIS A 151 4.00 -17.27 -12.63
N ASN A 152 3.07 -17.44 -11.67
CA ASN A 152 3.36 -17.27 -10.25
C ASN A 152 4.46 -18.22 -9.74
N THR A 153 4.49 -19.47 -10.18
CA THR A 153 5.60 -20.39 -9.87
C THR A 153 6.93 -19.85 -10.36
N ILE A 154 7.02 -19.45 -11.64
CA ILE A 154 8.23 -18.89 -12.25
C ILE A 154 8.70 -17.63 -11.49
N ARG A 155 7.76 -16.75 -11.12
CA ARG A 155 8.06 -15.52 -10.37
C ARG A 155 8.66 -15.82 -9.01
N ASN A 156 8.11 -16.81 -8.30
CA ASN A 156 8.62 -17.22 -7.00
C ASN A 156 10.02 -17.83 -7.11
N GLU A 157 10.27 -18.67 -8.11
CA GLU A 157 11.59 -19.23 -8.39
C GLU A 157 12.62 -18.12 -8.68
N ASP A 158 12.27 -17.14 -9.52
CA ASP A 158 13.15 -16.01 -9.83
C ASP A 158 13.40 -15.11 -8.61
N ARG A 159 12.39 -14.86 -7.79
CA ARG A 159 12.54 -14.11 -6.53
C ARG A 159 13.49 -14.79 -5.57
N MET A 160 13.41 -16.11 -5.44
CA MET A 160 14.36 -16.89 -4.66
C MET A 160 15.76 -16.82 -5.24
N ARG A 161 15.91 -16.96 -6.57
CA ARG A 161 17.20 -16.84 -7.25
C ARG A 161 17.84 -15.46 -7.04
N ALA A 162 17.09 -14.38 -7.22
CA ALA A 162 17.58 -13.02 -6.99
C ALA A 162 18.00 -12.78 -5.53
N TYR A 163 17.22 -13.32 -4.59
CA TYR A 163 17.57 -13.27 -3.17
C TYR A 163 18.92 -13.95 -2.88
N GLU A 164 19.15 -15.15 -3.42
CA GLU A 164 20.42 -15.87 -3.25
C GLU A 164 21.60 -15.14 -3.91
N ILE A 165 21.42 -14.59 -5.12
CA ILE A 165 22.44 -13.76 -5.79
C ILE A 165 22.80 -12.55 -4.93
N ARG A 166 21.80 -11.82 -4.42
CA ARG A 166 22.01 -10.65 -3.57
C ARG A 166 22.73 -11.01 -2.28
N LYS A 167 22.33 -12.11 -1.65
CA LYS A 167 22.95 -12.63 -0.41
C LYS A 167 24.40 -13.06 -0.63
N ALA A 168 24.72 -13.68 -1.76
CA ALA A 168 26.09 -14.06 -2.10
C ALA A 168 27.00 -12.85 -2.35
N ARG A 169 26.46 -11.75 -2.88
CA ARG A 169 27.20 -10.49 -3.12
C ARG A 169 27.45 -9.71 -1.84
N ASN A 170 26.46 -9.68 -0.95
CA ASN A 170 26.51 -9.01 0.33
C ASN A 170 26.32 -10.02 1.46
N PRO A 171 27.32 -10.89 1.73
CA PRO A 171 27.22 -11.84 2.82
C PRO A 171 27.05 -11.06 4.12
N THR A 172 25.94 -11.29 4.83
CA THR A 172 25.78 -10.76 6.19
C THR A 172 26.99 -11.24 7.01
N PRO A 173 27.71 -10.36 7.72
CA PRO A 173 28.82 -10.80 8.55
C PRO A 173 28.31 -11.86 9.52
N SER A 174 29.07 -12.95 9.63
CA SER A 174 28.72 -14.05 10.53
C SER A 174 28.57 -13.51 11.96
N PRO A 175 27.65 -14.05 12.80
CA PRO A 175 27.63 -13.73 14.23
C PRO A 175 28.99 -13.95 14.92
N ALA A 176 29.84 -14.82 14.35
CA ALA A 176 31.21 -15.05 14.80
C ALA A 176 32.17 -13.87 14.51
N GLU A 177 31.92 -13.08 13.47
CA GLU A 177 32.76 -11.94 13.07
C GLU A 177 32.33 -10.65 13.78
N ALA A 178 31.02 -10.47 14.04
CA ALA A 178 30.52 -9.39 14.89
C ALA A 178 31.02 -9.50 16.35
N SER A 179 31.35 -10.72 16.79
CA SER A 179 31.90 -10.99 18.12
C SER A 179 33.41 -10.68 18.23
N ALA A 180 34.12 -10.53 17.12
CA ALA A 180 35.56 -10.20 17.11
C ALA A 180 35.81 -8.68 17.23
N GLU A 181 34.92 -7.84 16.72
CA GLU A 181 35.03 -6.37 16.84
C GLU A 181 34.48 -5.82 18.17
N ALA A 182 33.63 -6.56 18.88
CA ALA A 182 33.05 -6.13 20.16
C ALA A 182 33.97 -6.34 21.39
N LEU A 183 35.17 -6.91 21.22
CA LEU A 183 36.09 -7.23 22.33
C LEU A 183 37.11 -6.12 22.68
N GLN A 184 36.96 -4.90 22.17
CA GLN A 184 37.80 -3.75 22.55
C GLN A 184 37.08 -2.71 23.43
N SER A 185 36.23 -3.12 24.36
CA SER A 185 35.77 -2.23 25.43
C SER A 185 35.61 -2.99 26.75
N PRO A 186 36.17 -2.50 27.86
CA PRO A 186 36.21 -3.24 29.12
C PRO A 186 34.86 -3.23 29.85
N THR A 187 34.51 -4.42 30.29
CA THR A 187 33.39 -4.82 31.16
C THR A 187 33.40 -4.10 32.52
N VAL A 188 32.23 -3.67 32.99
CA VAL A 188 31.87 -3.70 34.41
C VAL A 188 30.59 -4.50 34.54
N GLN A 189 30.67 -5.55 35.37
CA GLN A 189 29.63 -6.51 35.71
C GLN A 189 28.76 -5.97 36.85
N ASP A 190 27.46 -6.28 36.85
CA ASP A 190 26.69 -6.75 38.01
C ASP A 190 25.33 -7.28 37.49
N GLU A 191 25.21 -8.59 37.24
CA GLU A 191 24.63 -9.62 38.14
C GLU A 191 23.13 -9.43 38.45
N GLY A 192 22.31 -10.37 38.00
CA GLY A 192 20.86 -10.39 38.25
C GLY A 192 20.07 -11.41 37.44
N SER A 193 20.58 -12.63 37.31
CA SER A 193 19.94 -13.87 36.79
C SER A 193 18.65 -14.26 37.56
N PRO A 194 17.92 -15.36 37.24
CA PRO A 194 17.66 -16.01 35.93
C PRO A 194 16.25 -16.68 35.78
N ARG A 195 16.02 -17.25 34.58
CA ARG A 195 15.25 -18.51 34.29
C ARG A 195 13.70 -18.43 34.44
N GLN A 196 12.87 -19.14 33.66
CA GLN A 196 13.08 -20.40 32.96
C GLN A 196 12.01 -20.65 31.89
N ASN A 197 12.46 -21.26 30.81
CA ASN A 197 11.71 -21.95 29.77
C ASN A 197 11.06 -23.23 30.33
N SER A 198 9.83 -23.57 29.97
CA SER A 198 9.35 -24.97 29.94
C SER A 198 8.05 -25.16 29.16
N GLN A 199 8.14 -26.03 28.17
CA GLN A 199 7.05 -26.76 27.51
C GLN A 199 6.31 -27.68 28.48
N ARG A 200 5.03 -27.98 28.16
CA ARG A 200 4.20 -29.19 28.42
C ARG A 200 2.76 -28.75 28.62
N SER A 201 1.70 -29.46 28.30
CA SER A 201 1.43 -30.73 27.62
C SER A 201 -0.10 -30.75 27.47
N LEU A 202 -0.61 -31.46 26.47
CA LEU A 202 -2.04 -31.76 26.31
C LEU A 202 -2.56 -32.62 27.47
N SER A 203 -3.71 -32.26 28.03
CA SER A 203 -4.62 -33.16 28.76
C SER A 203 -6.03 -32.56 28.77
N GLU A 204 -7.00 -33.40 28.39
CA GLU A 204 -8.43 -33.17 28.26
C GLU A 204 -9.17 -32.99 29.61
N GLU A 205 -10.14 -32.06 29.61
CA GLU A 205 -11.52 -32.09 30.19
C GLU A 205 -11.71 -32.22 31.73
N PRO A 206 -12.68 -31.49 32.36
CA PRO A 206 -14.09 -31.57 31.99
C PRO A 206 -14.93 -30.28 31.99
N LEU A 207 -15.90 -30.26 31.08
CA LEU A 207 -17.13 -29.46 31.01
C LEU A 207 -17.63 -28.81 32.32
N ALA A 208 -17.72 -27.49 32.29
CA ALA A 208 -18.69 -26.72 33.06
C ALA A 208 -19.48 -25.86 32.06
N ASP A 209 -20.80 -26.08 32.03
CA ASP A 209 -21.77 -25.27 31.31
C ASP A 209 -21.69 -23.81 31.79
N ASP A 210 -21.28 -22.89 30.91
CA ASP A 210 -21.43 -21.46 31.17
C ASP A 210 -21.74 -20.72 29.84
N ASP A 211 -23.03 -20.65 29.54
CA ASP A 211 -23.64 -20.05 28.32
C ASP A 211 -23.46 -18.52 28.22
N HIS A 212 -22.53 -17.92 28.96
CA HIS A 212 -22.28 -16.48 28.97
C HIS A 212 -20.95 -16.04 28.34
N ASP A 213 -20.05 -16.98 27.98
CA ASP A 213 -18.74 -16.66 27.39
C ASP A 213 -18.74 -16.66 25.85
N SER A 214 -19.78 -17.24 25.24
CA SER A 214 -19.95 -17.29 23.77
C SER A 214 -20.15 -15.91 23.14
N VAL A 215 -20.83 -15.00 23.85
CA VAL A 215 -21.12 -13.65 23.33
C VAL A 215 -19.90 -12.74 23.41
N LYS A 216 -19.11 -12.83 24.49
CA LYS A 216 -17.86 -12.08 24.65
C LYS A 216 -16.79 -12.55 23.67
N SER A 217 -16.61 -13.86 23.52
CA SER A 217 -15.67 -14.43 22.55
C SER A 217 -16.07 -14.12 21.10
N ALA A 218 -17.37 -14.15 20.76
CA ALA A 218 -17.85 -13.72 19.45
C ALA A 218 -17.64 -12.22 19.20
N GLN A 219 -17.82 -11.38 20.23
CA GLN A 219 -17.62 -9.94 20.14
C GLN A 219 -16.13 -9.56 20.08
N GLU A 220 -15.26 -10.27 20.79
CA GLU A 220 -13.80 -10.13 20.71
C GLU A 220 -13.27 -10.63 19.37
N PHE A 221 -13.80 -11.73 18.84
CA PHE A 221 -13.48 -12.21 17.50
C PHE A 221 -13.97 -11.25 16.42
N ALA A 222 -15.19 -10.72 16.54
CA ALA A 222 -15.71 -9.68 15.65
C ALA A 222 -14.87 -8.39 15.75
N GLN A 223 -14.46 -7.98 16.95
CA GLN A 223 -13.58 -6.83 17.14
C GLN A 223 -12.18 -7.10 16.59
N ALA A 224 -11.66 -8.32 16.69
CA ALA A 224 -10.40 -8.70 16.07
C ALA A 224 -10.50 -8.68 14.54
N ILE A 225 -11.62 -9.12 13.96
CA ILE A 225 -11.91 -8.99 12.52
C ILE A 225 -11.97 -7.52 12.11
N VAL A 226 -12.70 -6.67 12.85
CA VAL A 226 -12.78 -5.22 12.58
C VAL A 226 -11.41 -4.57 12.71
N ASN A 227 -10.65 -4.86 13.76
CA ASN A 227 -9.32 -4.31 13.96
C ASN A 227 -8.30 -4.80 12.90
N MET A 228 -8.43 -6.04 12.43
CA MET A 228 -7.67 -6.54 11.28
C MET A 228 -8.09 -5.79 10.02
N ALA A 229 -9.39 -5.63 9.77
CA ALA A 229 -9.92 -4.90 8.63
C ALA A 229 -9.53 -3.40 8.61
N GLU A 230 -9.41 -2.76 9.78
CA GLU A 230 -8.95 -1.36 9.87
C GLU A 230 -7.44 -1.24 9.68
N ARG A 231 -6.63 -2.18 10.18
CA ARG A 231 -5.18 -2.21 9.91
C ARG A 231 -4.85 -2.54 8.46
N ASP A 232 -5.74 -3.28 7.80
CA ASP A 232 -5.68 -3.61 6.38
C ASP A 232 -6.41 -2.59 5.50
N ARG A 233 -6.89 -1.46 6.04
CA ARG A 233 -7.49 -0.43 5.21
C ARG A 233 -6.41 0.14 4.27
N PRO A 234 -6.59 0.06 2.94
CA PRO A 234 -5.63 0.67 2.03
C PRO A 234 -5.51 2.17 2.31
N PRO A 235 -4.33 2.78 2.07
CA PRO A 235 -4.19 4.22 2.15
C PRO A 235 -5.27 4.89 1.30
N GLU A 236 -5.86 5.98 1.80
CA GLU A 236 -6.89 6.71 1.06
C GLU A 236 -6.40 7.17 -0.32
N THR A 237 -5.09 7.43 -0.43
CA THR A 237 -4.37 7.86 -1.63
C THR A 237 -3.71 6.72 -2.42
N MET A 238 -4.20 5.49 -2.28
CA MET A 238 -3.73 4.38 -3.11
C MET A 238 -3.92 4.70 -4.61
N ILE A 239 -2.89 4.42 -5.42
CA ILE A 239 -2.90 4.69 -6.87
C ILE A 239 -4.17 4.12 -7.50
N THR A 240 -4.98 5.03 -8.02
CA THR A 240 -6.21 4.71 -8.74
C THR A 240 -5.95 4.78 -10.22
N VAL A 241 -6.50 3.83 -10.97
CA VAL A 241 -6.30 3.74 -12.41
C VAL A 241 -7.63 3.60 -13.13
N GLU A 242 -7.71 4.22 -14.29
CA GLU A 242 -8.69 3.87 -15.29
C GLU A 242 -8.20 2.64 -16.04
N MET A 243 -9.10 1.70 -16.36
CA MET A 243 -8.78 0.50 -17.12
C MET A 243 -9.70 0.32 -18.31
N SER A 244 -9.21 -0.33 -19.35
CA SER A 244 -9.99 -0.76 -20.51
C SER A 244 -9.50 -2.09 -21.06
N TYR A 245 -10.43 -2.92 -21.55
CA TYR A 245 -10.10 -4.12 -22.33
C TYR A 245 -9.66 -3.81 -23.76
N ASP A 246 -9.87 -2.58 -24.26
CA ASP A 246 -9.46 -2.18 -25.59
C ASP A 246 -7.96 -1.90 -25.64
N LEU A 247 -7.20 -2.90 -26.09
CA LEU A 247 -5.75 -2.83 -26.23
C LEU A 247 -5.28 -1.79 -27.27
N SER A 248 -6.16 -1.26 -28.11
CA SER A 248 -5.80 -0.24 -29.10
C SER A 248 -5.49 1.13 -28.50
N PHE A 249 -5.86 1.37 -27.23
CA PHE A 249 -5.49 2.59 -26.51
C PHE A 249 -3.99 2.70 -26.25
N ALA A 250 -3.26 1.58 -26.22
CA ALA A 250 -1.81 1.58 -26.23
C ALA A 250 -1.32 1.32 -27.66
N LYS A 251 -0.51 2.22 -28.22
CA LYS A 251 0.13 2.00 -29.54
C LYS A 251 1.42 1.19 -29.40
N THR A 252 2.15 1.43 -28.32
CA THR A 252 3.44 0.82 -27.99
C THR A 252 3.45 0.43 -26.53
N LEU A 253 4.30 -0.53 -26.15
CA LEU A 253 4.51 -0.87 -24.76
C LEU A 253 5.46 0.13 -24.12
N ILE A 254 5.00 0.83 -23.10
CA ILE A 254 5.80 1.75 -22.30
C ILE A 254 6.65 0.94 -21.31
N ASP A 255 7.88 1.39 -21.03
CA ASP A 255 8.70 0.76 -19.99
C ASP A 255 7.95 0.85 -18.65
N PRO A 256 7.70 -0.29 -17.97
CA PRO A 256 7.02 -0.27 -16.67
C PRO A 256 7.70 0.58 -15.60
N GLN A 257 8.98 0.93 -15.73
CA GLN A 257 9.63 1.87 -14.81
C GLN A 257 8.96 3.26 -14.81
N GLU A 258 8.39 3.69 -15.93
CA GLU A 258 7.66 4.96 -16.06
C GLU A 258 6.44 5.02 -15.13
N PHE A 259 5.78 3.88 -14.86
CA PHE A 259 4.68 3.83 -13.90
C PHE A 259 5.15 4.20 -12.50
N TYR A 260 6.32 3.70 -12.09
CA TYR A 260 6.86 3.98 -10.76
C TYR A 260 7.34 5.43 -10.65
N LEU A 261 7.75 6.07 -11.75
CA LEU A 261 8.06 7.49 -11.79
C LEU A 261 6.79 8.34 -11.59
N GLU A 262 5.72 8.07 -12.34
CA GLU A 262 4.43 8.76 -12.19
C GLU A 262 3.84 8.58 -10.78
N LYS A 263 3.93 7.36 -10.24
CA LYS A 263 3.55 7.07 -8.85
C LYS A 263 4.37 7.89 -7.85
N ALA A 264 5.68 8.01 -8.04
CA ALA A 264 6.54 8.76 -7.13
C ALA A 264 6.25 10.27 -7.17
N GLU A 265 5.84 10.81 -8.32
CA GLU A 265 5.40 12.21 -8.44
C GLU A 265 4.14 12.48 -7.62
N LEU A 266 3.14 11.58 -7.67
CA LEU A 266 1.93 11.68 -6.85
C LEU A 266 2.22 11.52 -5.36
N GLU A 267 3.05 10.56 -4.98
CA GLU A 267 3.48 10.36 -3.59
C GLU A 267 4.19 11.61 -3.04
N LYS A 268 5.02 12.26 -3.87
CA LYS A 268 5.68 13.50 -3.50
C LYS A 268 4.67 14.64 -3.32
N LEU A 269 3.73 14.81 -4.25
CA LEU A 269 2.68 15.83 -4.16
C LEU A 269 1.83 15.65 -2.90
N GLU A 270 1.48 14.41 -2.56
CA GLU A 270 0.79 14.07 -1.31
C GLU A 270 1.61 14.47 -0.07
N GLN A 271 2.90 14.09 -0.04
CA GLN A 271 3.79 14.40 1.08
C GLN A 271 3.96 15.91 1.29
N ASP A 272 4.21 16.66 0.21
CA ASP A 272 4.40 18.10 0.25
C ASP A 272 3.12 18.81 0.75
N THR A 273 1.94 18.33 0.31
CA THR A 273 0.64 18.86 0.76
C THR A 273 0.41 18.62 2.25
N LYS A 274 0.66 17.39 2.72
CA LYS A 274 0.54 17.03 4.14
C LYS A 274 1.51 17.81 5.02
N ALA A 275 2.77 17.96 4.58
CA ALA A 275 3.77 18.77 5.30
C ALA A 275 3.36 20.24 5.39
N GLY A 276 2.84 20.81 4.29
CA GLY A 276 2.33 22.18 4.28
C GLY A 276 1.13 22.38 5.21
N ALA A 277 0.22 21.41 5.31
CA ALA A 277 -0.91 21.46 6.23
C ALA A 277 -0.47 21.45 7.70
N ILE A 278 0.52 20.62 8.04
CA ILE A 278 1.10 20.55 9.40
C ILE A 278 1.73 21.89 9.78
N GLU A 279 2.53 22.50 8.89
CA GLU A 279 3.17 23.78 9.20
C GLU A 279 2.16 24.92 9.34
N ARG A 280 1.09 24.92 8.52
CA ARG A 280 -0.02 25.88 8.68
C ARG A 280 -0.70 25.72 10.04
N ALA A 281 -0.97 24.49 10.47
CA ALA A 281 -1.57 24.22 11.78
C ALA A 281 -0.65 24.69 12.93
N ARG A 282 0.65 24.40 12.84
CA ARG A 282 1.64 24.83 13.82
C ARG A 282 1.69 26.35 13.98
N ARG A 283 1.67 27.08 12.86
CA ARG A 283 1.66 28.55 12.89
C ARG A 283 0.39 29.12 13.55
N ILE A 284 -0.78 28.55 13.25
CA ILE A 284 -2.05 28.96 13.87
C ILE A 284 -2.01 28.72 15.39
N ASP A 285 -1.48 27.59 15.83
CA ASP A 285 -1.32 27.29 17.26
C ASP A 285 -0.35 28.29 17.92
N GLU A 286 0.81 28.54 17.34
CA GLU A 286 1.78 29.51 17.86
C GLU A 286 1.19 30.93 17.98
N GLU A 287 0.41 31.38 16.99
CA GLU A 287 -0.32 32.66 17.01
C GLU A 287 -1.42 32.69 18.09
N ALA A 288 -2.16 31.60 18.26
CA ALA A 288 -3.23 31.49 19.26
C ALA A 288 -2.71 31.49 20.72
N PHE A 289 -1.54 30.87 20.96
CA PHE A 289 -0.94 30.78 22.29
C PHE A 289 -0.08 31.99 22.66
N SER A 290 0.55 32.66 21.69
CA SER A 290 1.28 33.92 21.93
C SER A 290 0.34 35.10 22.26
N GLY A 291 -0.90 35.07 21.76
CA GLY A 291 -1.93 36.08 22.07
C GLY A 291 -2.53 36.03 23.49
N ARG A 292 -2.29 34.98 24.29
CA ARG A 292 -2.85 34.84 25.66
C ARG A 292 -1.99 35.43 26.78
N GLN A 293 -0.74 35.84 26.55
CA GLN A 293 0.12 36.38 27.60
C GLN A 293 -0.10 37.87 27.95
N THR A 294 -0.96 38.60 27.22
CA THR A 294 -1.17 40.05 27.43
C THR A 294 -2.43 40.45 28.21
N GLN A 295 -3.20 39.51 28.77
CA GLN A 295 -4.37 39.85 29.60
C GLN A 295 -4.28 39.28 31.02
N HIS A 296 -3.32 39.78 31.80
CA HIS A 296 -3.46 39.83 33.26
C HIS A 296 -3.75 41.29 33.66
N PRO A 297 -4.98 41.64 34.08
CA PRO A 297 -5.23 42.95 34.66
C PRO A 297 -4.55 43.02 36.02
N ALA A 298 -3.59 43.94 36.15
CA ALA A 298 -2.95 44.28 37.41
C ALA A 298 -4.02 44.68 38.44
N SER A 299 -4.00 43.97 39.57
CA SER A 299 -4.79 44.24 40.76
C SER A 299 -4.60 45.68 41.24
N LYS A 300 -5.65 46.51 41.13
CA LYS A 300 -5.76 47.73 41.94
C LYS A 300 -6.19 47.32 43.36
N ALA A 301 -5.21 47.20 44.25
CA ALA A 301 -5.42 47.21 45.69
C ALA A 301 -4.44 48.21 46.32
N ALA A 302 -4.89 49.45 46.48
CA ALA A 302 -4.33 50.44 47.39
C ALA A 302 -5.55 51.16 47.98
N ALA A 303 -5.99 50.87 49.20
CA ALA A 303 -5.38 51.22 50.48
C ALA A 303 -6.31 52.25 51.13
N GLU A 304 -7.27 51.78 51.92
CA GLU A 304 -8.00 52.64 52.85
C GLU A 304 -8.32 51.86 54.13
N LYS A 305 -7.39 51.95 55.08
CA LYS A 305 -7.59 51.68 56.50
C LYS A 305 -6.66 52.61 57.27
N ASP A 306 -7.25 53.63 57.87
CA ASP A 306 -6.93 54.18 59.19
C ASP A 306 -8.14 55.05 59.57
N ALA A 307 -9.10 54.52 60.33
CA ALA A 307 -9.09 54.44 61.78
C ALA A 307 -9.25 55.81 62.47
N ASN A 308 -10.43 55.96 63.10
CA ASN A 308 -10.63 56.46 64.47
C ASN A 308 -11.26 57.85 64.64
N GLY A 309 -12.30 57.92 65.48
CA GLY A 309 -12.70 59.15 66.15
C GLY A 309 -14.21 59.42 66.22
N SER A 310 -14.85 58.91 67.27
CA SER A 310 -16.15 59.32 67.79
C SER A 310 -16.39 60.84 67.75
N ASN A 311 -17.61 61.29 67.42
CA ASN A 311 -18.43 61.97 68.42
C ASN A 311 -19.91 62.17 68.04
N SER A 312 -20.70 62.07 69.11
CA SER A 312 -22.12 62.31 69.26
C SER A 312 -22.55 63.73 68.84
N SER A 313 -23.75 63.89 68.27
CA SER A 313 -24.78 64.78 68.83
C SER A 313 -26.09 64.73 68.03
N HIS A 314 -27.16 64.41 68.74
CA HIS A 314 -28.56 64.67 68.44
C HIS A 314 -28.87 66.18 68.48
N THR A 315 -29.61 66.68 67.49
CA THR A 315 -30.70 67.71 67.56
C THR A 315 -31.16 67.94 66.11
N ILE A 316 -32.43 68.04 65.69
CA ILE A 316 -33.79 68.10 66.27
C ILE A 316 -34.68 67.23 65.37
#